data_AF-A0A378ICZ9-F1
#
_entry.id   AF-A0A378ICZ9-F1
#
_cell.length_a   1.000
_cell.length_b   1.000
_cell.length_c   1.000
_cell.angle_alpha   90.00
_cell.angle_beta   90.00
_cell.angle_gamma   90.00
#
_symmetry.space_group_name_H-M   'P 1'
#
loop_
_entity.id
_entity.type
_entity.pdbx_description
1 polymer ?
#
loop_
_entity_poly.entity_id
_entity_poly.type
_entity_poly.pdbx_seq_one_letter_code
_entity_poly.pdbx_strand_id
1 'polypeptide(L)'
;MTIKKILLLGLIFFTKAAFAGVVPPTSEQTSRLRITNQCNNPIWIQQDYIHTTQDPIVVQIPQGQAYDYTIPDIGLAATRFWPKVNCNQYGYDCRLGESTAVPDAIARGIQHGPFAPDINSKFEATWGCLQAIFDKNPNLCATNPSAPSTHLNTETWWNGSAVDGYTLPYNIVVKKDESSCKDIVTGQVITNPGVNCSKLSVDFCPRDENLSTNGRFNTINGIDVTHVNLQWVDRVTQAPIGCFSPCAKMTTAQGSENGNRAGGWSDILGGLTPPSPQAQMYCCPTPPVSSEACSAGVAPNSAYSISVHTKQQCDAYTYAYDDAKGLARCGAQTQFEVVFCPNSNPTVPSVSMTMFIPTGVSLQVDGKLVSNNQVVLIKNGSTISLTGTPNSFCNVNVNTQQQASGASGDLCSKLAFDNTAKSIRYLGDKPSTSYILGIPRGMSVTINNQVIRWDSPNKTVQLAQGVTTIEITGTTKIIRRCPVTLKGESLTWPAIKDCQGLVNSGGVLYFPAF
;
A
#
# COMPACT_ATOMS: atom_id res chain seq x y z
N MET A 1 -15.81 61.59 -19.38
CA MET A 1 -15.60 60.81 -18.15
C MET A 1 -15.98 59.38 -18.47
N THR A 2 -15.02 58.55 -18.86
CA THR A 2 -15.27 57.26 -19.53
C THR A 2 -14.76 56.14 -18.63
N ILE A 3 -15.68 55.44 -17.97
CA ILE A 3 -15.37 54.35 -17.03
C ILE A 3 -15.05 53.09 -17.84
N LYS A 4 -13.77 52.72 -17.93
CA LYS A 4 -13.33 51.42 -18.44
C LYS A 4 -13.67 50.34 -17.41
N LYS A 5 -14.63 49.47 -17.73
CA LYS A 5 -14.87 48.21 -17.00
C LYS A 5 -13.71 47.26 -17.28
N ILE A 6 -12.86 47.03 -16.30
CA ILE A 6 -11.86 45.97 -16.31
C ILE A 6 -12.57 44.68 -15.89
N LEU A 7 -12.75 43.77 -16.85
CA LEU A 7 -13.31 42.44 -16.62
C LEU A 7 -12.18 41.54 -16.09
N LEU A 8 -12.10 41.39 -14.77
CA LEU A 8 -11.15 40.48 -14.12
C LEU A 8 -11.70 39.04 -14.23
N LEU A 9 -11.30 38.30 -15.27
CA LEU A 9 -11.50 36.84 -15.30
C LEU A 9 -10.56 36.21 -14.27
N GLY A 10 -11.05 36.00 -13.05
CA GLY A 10 -10.39 35.15 -12.06
C GLY A 10 -10.41 33.71 -12.55
N LEU A 11 -9.26 33.19 -13.01
CA LEU A 11 -9.04 31.76 -13.15
C LEU A 11 -9.07 31.14 -11.75
N ILE A 12 -10.23 30.62 -11.35
CA ILE A 12 -10.35 29.78 -10.16
C ILE A 12 -9.73 28.43 -10.54
N PHE A 13 -8.44 28.25 -10.25
CA PHE A 13 -7.82 26.94 -10.21
C PHE A 13 -8.44 26.18 -9.03
N PHE A 14 -9.48 25.39 -9.29
CA PHE A 14 -9.92 24.36 -8.36
C PHE A 14 -8.81 23.31 -8.29
N THR A 15 -7.87 23.49 -7.37
CA THR A 15 -7.08 22.37 -6.88
C THR A 15 -8.07 21.38 -6.29
N LYS A 16 -8.08 20.14 -6.80
CA LYS A 16 -8.91 19.07 -6.22
C LYS A 16 -8.36 18.80 -4.82
N ALA A 17 -8.88 19.51 -3.81
CA ALA A 17 -8.63 19.17 -2.43
C ALA A 17 -9.18 17.75 -2.22
N ALA A 18 -8.32 16.84 -1.76
CA ALA A 18 -8.77 15.55 -1.29
C ALA A 18 -9.54 15.81 0.01
N PHE A 19 -10.85 15.59 -0.02
CA PHE A 19 -11.66 15.64 1.19
C PHE A 19 -11.66 14.25 1.81
N ALA A 20 -11.37 14.16 3.11
CA ALA A 20 -11.62 12.94 3.83
C ALA A 20 -13.11 12.61 3.83
N GLY A 21 -13.41 11.33 3.75
CA GLY A 21 -14.78 10.87 3.69
C GLY A 21 -14.93 9.43 3.25
N VAL A 22 -16.15 8.94 3.43
CA VAL A 22 -16.56 7.63 2.94
C VAL A 22 -16.72 7.71 1.41
N VAL A 23 -16.06 6.81 0.71
CA VAL A 23 -16.04 6.73 -0.76
C VAL A 23 -16.28 5.29 -1.23
N PRO A 24 -16.80 5.09 -2.45
CA PRO A 24 -16.82 3.77 -3.06
C PRO A 24 -15.39 3.23 -3.18
N PRO A 25 -15.15 1.93 -2.92
CA PRO A 25 -13.80 1.35 -2.95
C PRO A 25 -13.19 1.38 -4.36
N THR A 26 -14.03 1.41 -5.39
CA THR A 26 -13.63 1.50 -6.81
C THR A 26 -13.27 2.92 -7.26
N SER A 27 -13.48 3.93 -6.41
CA SER A 27 -13.07 5.31 -6.72
C SER A 27 -11.55 5.41 -6.80
N GLU A 28 -11.05 6.36 -7.60
CA GLU A 28 -9.61 6.65 -7.61
C GLU A 28 -9.17 7.11 -6.22
N GLN A 29 -8.11 6.49 -5.69
CA GLN A 29 -7.49 6.90 -4.44
C GLN A 29 -6.62 8.14 -4.67
N THR A 30 -7.06 9.26 -4.12
CA THR A 30 -6.31 10.52 -4.13
C THR A 30 -5.55 10.76 -2.83
N SER A 31 -5.98 10.13 -1.71
CA SER A 31 -5.30 10.20 -0.41
C SER A 31 -4.07 9.29 -0.34
N ARG A 32 -3.19 9.59 0.63
CA ARG A 32 -2.05 8.72 0.98
C ARG A 32 -2.45 7.49 1.81
N LEU A 33 -3.59 7.54 2.51
CA LEU A 33 -4.16 6.40 3.22
C LEU A 33 -5.63 6.22 2.85
N ARG A 34 -5.97 5.02 2.43
CA ARG A 34 -7.33 4.52 2.31
C ARG A 34 -7.52 3.32 3.22
N ILE A 35 -8.67 3.23 3.87
CA ILE A 35 -9.07 2.02 4.58
C ILE A 35 -10.39 1.52 4.00
N THR A 36 -10.42 0.27 3.56
CA THR A 36 -11.56 -0.36 2.88
C THR A 36 -12.14 -1.47 3.74
N ASN A 37 -13.45 -1.47 3.92
CA ASN A 37 -14.18 -2.49 4.66
C ASN A 37 -14.78 -3.52 3.70
N GLN A 38 -14.27 -4.75 3.70
CA GLN A 38 -14.88 -5.89 3.02
C GLN A 38 -15.52 -6.90 4.00
N CYS A 39 -15.56 -6.57 5.30
CA CYS A 39 -16.25 -7.37 6.30
C CYS A 39 -17.77 -7.37 6.04
N ASN A 40 -18.46 -8.39 6.54
CA ASN A 40 -19.92 -8.52 6.39
C ASN A 40 -20.73 -7.52 7.24
N ASN A 41 -20.06 -6.67 8.01
CA ASN A 41 -20.67 -5.68 8.89
C ASN A 41 -19.89 -4.36 8.79
N PRO A 42 -20.48 -3.21 9.17
CA PRO A 42 -19.74 -1.98 9.36
C PRO A 42 -18.59 -2.19 10.36
N ILE A 43 -17.44 -1.63 10.04
CA ILE A 43 -16.32 -1.53 10.97
C ILE A 43 -16.17 -0.06 11.39
N TRP A 44 -15.59 0.15 12.55
CA TRP A 44 -15.17 1.46 13.01
C TRP A 44 -13.66 1.47 13.05
N ILE A 45 -13.01 2.39 12.34
CA ILE A 45 -11.57 2.54 12.44
C ILE A 45 -11.26 3.57 13.51
N GLN A 46 -10.48 3.17 14.50
CA GLN A 46 -9.88 4.09 15.45
C GLN A 46 -8.46 4.41 15.02
N GLN A 47 -8.10 5.68 15.11
CA GLN A 47 -6.71 6.12 15.10
C GLN A 47 -6.23 6.42 16.53
N ASP A 48 -4.91 6.36 16.75
CA ASP A 48 -4.30 6.83 17.99
C ASP A 48 -4.75 8.27 18.29
N TYR A 49 -5.09 8.60 19.53
CA TYR A 49 -5.59 9.93 19.91
C TYR A 49 -4.47 10.93 20.24
N ILE A 50 -3.22 10.48 20.38
CA ILE A 50 -2.04 11.33 20.61
C ILE A 50 -1.45 11.78 19.28
N HIS A 51 -1.38 10.87 18.31
CA HIS A 51 -0.78 11.10 17.00
C HIS A 51 -1.83 10.89 15.90
N THR A 52 -2.68 11.90 15.73
CA THR A 52 -3.86 11.84 14.85
C THR A 52 -3.65 12.57 13.53
N THR A 53 -4.43 12.20 12.53
CA THR A 53 -4.76 13.06 11.40
C THR A 53 -5.69 14.20 11.85
N GLN A 54 -6.16 15.01 10.89
CA GLN A 54 -7.21 16.01 11.15
C GLN A 54 -8.63 15.41 11.07
N ASP A 55 -8.73 14.13 10.74
CA ASP A 55 -10.00 13.41 10.64
C ASP A 55 -10.48 12.97 12.04
N PRO A 56 -11.75 12.56 12.20
CA PRO A 56 -12.25 12.08 13.48
C PRO A 56 -11.43 10.91 14.04
N ILE A 57 -11.30 10.83 15.36
CA ILE A 57 -10.59 9.74 16.07
C ILE A 57 -11.17 8.38 15.72
N VAL A 58 -12.50 8.31 15.58
CA VAL A 58 -13.20 7.10 15.19
C VAL A 58 -14.10 7.40 14.00
N VAL A 59 -13.96 6.61 12.93
CA VAL A 59 -14.78 6.74 11.71
C VAL A 59 -15.48 5.43 11.41
N GLN A 60 -16.77 5.49 11.05
CA GLN A 60 -17.49 4.32 10.58
C GLN A 60 -17.22 4.11 9.09
N ILE A 61 -16.93 2.87 8.71
CA ILE A 61 -16.84 2.46 7.31
C ILE A 61 -17.91 1.38 7.07
N PRO A 62 -19.00 1.71 6.34
CA PRO A 62 -20.01 0.73 5.98
C PRO A 62 -19.42 -0.44 5.18
N GLN A 63 -20.13 -1.57 5.16
CA GLN A 63 -19.72 -2.72 4.35
C GLN A 63 -19.54 -2.33 2.87
N GLY A 64 -18.44 -2.76 2.29
CA GLY A 64 -18.10 -2.51 0.88
C GLY A 64 -17.77 -1.04 0.58
N GLN A 65 -17.54 -0.21 1.59
CA GLN A 65 -17.09 1.18 1.42
C GLN A 65 -15.62 1.33 1.83
N ALA A 66 -15.05 2.48 1.49
CA ALA A 66 -13.72 2.88 1.93
C ALA A 66 -13.76 4.27 2.59
N TYR A 67 -12.72 4.61 3.33
CA TYR A 67 -12.51 5.94 3.88
C TYR A 67 -11.11 6.43 3.52
N ASP A 68 -11.03 7.63 2.95
CA ASP A 68 -9.77 8.29 2.62
C ASP A 68 -9.39 9.24 3.75
N TYR A 69 -8.23 9.02 4.38
CA TYR A 69 -7.72 9.87 5.46
C TYR A 69 -6.90 11.04 4.91
N THR A 70 -7.01 12.19 5.57
CA THR A 70 -6.23 13.38 5.27
C THR A 70 -4.89 13.31 6.00
N ILE A 71 -3.86 12.78 5.34
CA ILE A 71 -2.51 12.83 5.92
C ILE A 71 -1.81 14.14 5.52
N PRO A 72 -1.30 14.93 6.47
CA PRO A 72 -0.62 16.19 6.17
C PRO A 72 0.58 16.01 5.23
N ASP A 73 0.70 16.93 4.26
CA ASP A 73 1.82 16.97 3.31
C ASP A 73 3.16 17.25 4.01
N ILE A 74 3.15 17.91 5.16
CA ILE A 74 4.34 18.16 5.99
C ILE A 74 4.88 16.89 6.69
N GLY A 75 4.18 15.76 6.55
CA GLY A 75 4.48 14.53 7.27
C GLY A 75 3.68 14.41 8.57
N LEU A 76 3.67 13.20 9.13
CA LEU A 76 2.94 12.87 10.37
C LEU A 76 3.57 11.62 10.98
N ALA A 77 4.05 11.68 12.21
CA ALA A 77 4.75 10.55 12.82
C ALA A 77 3.83 9.67 13.67
N ALA A 78 4.23 8.40 13.85
CA ALA A 78 3.67 7.47 14.84
C ALA A 78 2.14 7.28 14.77
N THR A 79 1.56 7.32 13.57
CA THR A 79 0.14 7.03 13.38
C THR A 79 -0.12 5.54 13.48
N ARG A 80 -1.29 5.19 14.03
CA ARG A 80 -1.78 3.81 14.13
C ARG A 80 -3.25 3.80 13.80
N PHE A 81 -3.69 2.79 13.06
CA PHE A 81 -5.09 2.60 12.67
C PHE A 81 -5.48 1.15 12.88
N TRP A 82 -6.63 0.91 13.50
CA TRP A 82 -7.13 -0.44 13.73
C TRP A 82 -8.66 -0.52 13.71
N PRO A 83 -9.23 -1.71 13.40
CA PRO A 83 -10.66 -1.88 13.28
C PRO A 83 -11.29 -2.24 14.63
N LYS A 84 -12.52 -1.78 14.81
CA LYS A 84 -13.44 -2.11 15.89
C LYS A 84 -14.76 -2.59 15.29
N VAL A 85 -15.46 -3.47 16.00
CA VAL A 85 -16.75 -4.00 15.53
C VAL A 85 -17.76 -4.11 16.67
N ASN A 86 -19.05 -4.07 16.29
CA ASN A 86 -20.19 -4.10 17.22
C ASN A 86 -20.09 -3.01 18.29
N CYS A 87 -19.89 -1.78 17.82
CA CYS A 87 -19.83 -0.57 18.65
C CYS A 87 -21.22 0.06 18.81
N ASN A 88 -21.33 0.97 19.77
CA ASN A 88 -22.44 1.89 19.85
C ASN A 88 -22.47 2.86 18.63
N GLN A 89 -23.50 3.69 18.55
CA GLN A 89 -23.73 4.62 17.43
C GLN A 89 -22.64 5.69 17.24
N TYR A 90 -21.74 5.86 18.20
CA TYR A 90 -20.60 6.79 18.14
C TYR A 90 -19.28 6.09 17.83
N GLY A 91 -19.30 4.77 17.64
CA GLY A 91 -18.10 3.97 17.42
C GLY A 91 -17.31 3.66 18.69
N TYR A 92 -17.94 3.73 19.86
CA TYR A 92 -17.34 3.37 21.16
C TYR A 92 -18.07 2.19 21.78
N ASP A 93 -17.63 1.73 22.97
CA ASP A 93 -18.19 0.57 23.67
C ASP A 93 -18.28 -0.67 22.77
N CYS A 94 -17.24 -0.90 21.97
CA CYS A 94 -17.22 -1.98 21.00
C CYS A 94 -16.98 -3.34 21.67
N ARG A 95 -17.62 -4.38 21.13
CA ARG A 95 -17.35 -5.78 21.50
C ARG A 95 -15.90 -6.20 21.21
N LEU A 96 -15.29 -5.61 20.17
CA LEU A 96 -13.93 -5.92 19.74
C LEU A 96 -13.23 -4.63 19.30
N GLY A 97 -11.95 -4.50 19.66
CA GLY A 97 -11.05 -3.43 19.20
C GLY A 97 -11.08 -2.13 20.01
N GLU A 98 -11.92 -2.03 21.04
CA GLU A 98 -11.97 -0.88 21.95
C GLU A 98 -10.82 -0.91 22.96
N SER A 99 -9.56 -0.78 22.49
CA SER A 99 -8.38 -0.97 23.34
C SER A 99 -7.85 0.27 24.04
N THR A 100 -8.33 1.45 23.65
CA THR A 100 -7.78 2.73 24.14
C THR A 100 -8.88 3.69 24.55
N ALA A 101 -8.68 4.29 25.73
CA ALA A 101 -9.49 5.39 26.23
C ALA A 101 -9.36 6.63 25.31
N VAL A 102 -10.48 7.23 24.96
CA VAL A 102 -10.54 8.54 24.29
C VAL A 102 -11.10 9.55 25.30
N PRO A 103 -10.27 10.44 25.87
CA PRO A 103 -10.66 11.29 26.99
C PRO A 103 -11.97 12.08 26.77
N ASP A 104 -12.14 12.66 25.59
CA ASP A 104 -13.35 13.41 25.24
C ASP A 104 -14.60 12.54 25.17
N ALA A 105 -14.45 11.27 24.76
CA ALA A 105 -15.54 10.31 24.69
C ALA A 105 -15.97 9.86 26.10
N ILE A 106 -15.00 9.62 27.00
CA ILE A 106 -15.27 9.34 28.41
C ILE A 106 -15.94 10.53 29.08
N ALA A 107 -15.42 11.75 28.89
CA ALA A 107 -15.96 12.95 29.50
C ALA A 107 -17.42 13.21 29.11
N ARG A 108 -17.83 12.76 27.92
CA ARG A 108 -19.20 12.84 27.41
C ARG A 108 -20.08 11.65 27.80
N GLY A 109 -19.54 10.64 28.49
CA GLY A 109 -20.26 9.43 28.86
C GLY A 109 -20.68 8.58 27.65
N ILE A 110 -19.93 8.64 26.54
CA ILE A 110 -20.19 7.84 25.33
C ILE A 110 -19.25 6.64 25.18
N GLN A 111 -18.19 6.59 25.99
CA GLN A 111 -17.22 5.50 26.06
C GLN A 111 -16.99 5.12 27.53
N HIS A 112 -16.98 3.82 27.82
CA HIS A 112 -16.89 3.27 29.15
C HIS A 112 -15.83 2.17 29.23
N GLY A 113 -15.09 2.14 30.33
CA GLY A 113 -14.21 1.02 30.66
C GLY A 113 -14.99 -0.15 31.31
N PRO A 114 -14.35 -1.32 31.49
CA PRO A 114 -12.98 -1.61 31.08
C PRO A 114 -12.83 -1.81 29.56
N PHE A 115 -11.65 -1.47 29.05
CA PHE A 115 -11.31 -1.57 27.62
C PHE A 115 -10.91 -2.99 27.22
N ALA A 116 -11.09 -3.31 25.94
CA ALA A 116 -10.61 -4.55 25.37
C ALA A 116 -9.06 -4.60 25.40
N PRO A 117 -8.46 -5.80 25.37
CA PRO A 117 -7.03 -5.93 25.17
C PRO A 117 -6.58 -5.30 23.85
N ASP A 118 -5.37 -4.73 23.83
CA ASP A 118 -4.80 -4.08 22.65
C ASP A 118 -4.23 -5.08 21.62
N ILE A 119 -4.99 -6.13 21.30
CA ILE A 119 -4.58 -7.23 20.43
C ILE A 119 -4.96 -7.01 18.98
N ASN A 120 -4.85 -5.77 18.50
CA ASN A 120 -5.48 -5.33 17.27
C ASN A 120 -4.62 -5.61 16.03
N SER A 121 -5.28 -5.96 14.92
CA SER A 121 -4.68 -5.89 13.59
C SER A 121 -4.45 -4.42 13.22
N LYS A 122 -3.18 -3.99 13.20
CA LYS A 122 -2.81 -2.57 13.07
C LYS A 122 -2.15 -2.27 11.73
N PHE A 123 -2.44 -1.08 11.19
CA PHE A 123 -1.58 -0.39 10.24
C PHE A 123 -0.87 0.73 10.98
N GLU A 124 0.45 0.76 10.93
CA GLU A 124 1.26 1.77 11.58
C GLU A 124 2.11 2.50 10.55
N ALA A 125 2.23 3.83 10.68
CA ALA A 125 3.04 4.62 9.77
C ALA A 125 3.62 5.87 10.44
N THR A 126 4.88 6.17 10.09
CA THR A 126 5.48 7.49 10.15
C THR A 126 5.63 8.01 8.74
N TRP A 127 4.87 9.03 8.43
CA TRP A 127 4.73 9.56 7.10
C TRP A 127 5.75 10.63 6.77
N GLY A 128 6.45 10.45 5.65
CA GLY A 128 7.42 11.43 5.16
C GLY A 128 6.76 12.75 4.75
N CYS A 129 7.54 13.81 4.85
CA CYS A 129 7.24 15.11 4.29
C CYS A 129 7.28 15.03 2.76
N LEU A 130 6.29 15.60 2.06
CA LEU A 130 6.30 15.58 0.60
C LEU A 130 7.54 16.31 0.06
N GLN A 131 8.15 15.72 -0.97
CA GLN A 131 9.40 16.22 -1.57
C GLN A 131 9.32 17.70 -1.95
N ALA A 132 8.18 18.16 -2.48
CA ALA A 132 7.97 19.56 -2.87
C ALA A 132 8.04 20.55 -1.70
N ILE A 133 7.70 20.12 -0.47
CA ILE A 133 7.85 20.93 0.74
C ILE A 133 9.28 20.82 1.25
N PHE A 134 9.78 19.59 1.36
CA PHE A 134 11.13 19.31 1.87
C PHE A 134 12.22 20.05 1.09
N ASP A 135 12.16 20.06 -0.24
CA ASP A 135 13.12 20.75 -1.11
C ASP A 135 13.07 22.28 -0.96
N LYS A 136 11.89 22.82 -0.66
CA LYS A 136 11.68 24.27 -0.54
C LYS A 136 12.07 24.79 0.83
N ASN A 137 11.64 24.10 1.89
CA ASN A 137 11.94 24.44 3.27
C ASN A 137 11.72 23.23 4.19
N PRO A 138 12.77 22.46 4.52
CA PRO A 138 12.64 21.26 5.36
C PRO A 138 12.20 21.57 6.80
N ASN A 139 12.34 22.82 7.26
CA ASN A 139 11.86 23.22 8.59
C ASN A 139 10.33 23.33 8.67
N LEU A 140 9.62 23.25 7.53
CA LEU A 140 8.15 23.16 7.51
C LEU A 140 7.66 21.72 7.73
N CYS A 141 8.54 20.72 7.62
CA CYS A 141 8.17 19.34 7.85
C CYS A 141 7.89 19.09 9.35
N ALA A 142 7.03 18.12 9.65
CA ALA A 142 6.68 17.79 11.03
C ALA A 142 7.93 17.34 11.82
N THR A 143 7.93 17.56 13.14
CA THR A 143 9.02 17.13 14.02
C THR A 143 9.13 15.61 14.06
N ASN A 144 10.36 15.08 14.07
CA ASN A 144 10.61 13.66 14.30
C ASN A 144 10.54 13.35 15.80
N PRO A 145 9.57 12.56 16.30
CA PRO A 145 9.45 12.29 17.72
C PRO A 145 10.62 11.48 18.29
N SER A 146 11.31 10.69 17.47
CA SER A 146 12.48 9.90 17.90
C SER A 146 13.76 10.75 17.98
N ALA A 147 13.77 11.92 17.35
CA ALA A 147 14.86 12.89 17.40
C ALA A 147 14.25 14.31 17.36
N PRO A 148 13.72 14.81 18.49
CA PRO A 148 12.89 16.04 18.51
C PRO A 148 13.59 17.32 18.02
N SER A 149 14.93 17.31 17.92
CA SER A 149 15.72 18.39 17.32
C SER A 149 15.75 18.36 15.79
N THR A 150 15.09 17.39 15.16
CA THR A 150 15.08 17.17 13.71
C THR A 150 13.64 17.12 13.17
N HIS A 151 13.51 17.40 11.88
CA HIS A 151 12.24 17.28 11.16
C HIS A 151 12.20 15.96 10.37
N LEU A 152 11.00 15.47 10.08
CA LEU A 152 10.79 14.30 9.22
C LEU A 152 11.36 14.57 7.82
N ASN A 153 12.00 13.56 7.26
CA ASN A 153 12.51 13.55 5.89
C ASN A 153 11.39 13.14 4.91
N THR A 154 11.76 12.81 3.66
CA THR A 154 10.82 12.40 2.61
C THR A 154 10.52 10.90 2.60
N GLU A 155 10.90 10.17 3.66
CA GLU A 155 10.67 8.74 3.79
C GLU A 155 9.44 8.45 4.65
N THR A 156 8.56 7.62 4.13
CA THR A 156 7.46 6.99 4.87
C THR A 156 7.89 5.62 5.35
N TRP A 157 7.88 5.45 6.67
CA TRP A 157 8.09 4.19 7.37
C TRP A 157 6.73 3.62 7.73
N TRP A 158 6.49 2.34 7.47
CA TRP A 158 5.19 1.73 7.76
C TRP A 158 5.30 0.23 7.97
N ASN A 159 4.29 -0.36 8.58
CA ASN A 159 4.12 -1.80 8.64
C ASN A 159 2.64 -2.20 8.77
N GLY A 160 2.35 -3.47 8.48
CA GLY A 160 1.22 -4.17 9.08
C GLY A 160 1.71 -4.85 10.35
N SER A 161 1.02 -4.64 11.46
CA SER A 161 1.47 -5.08 12.78
C SER A 161 0.46 -6.03 13.41
N ALA A 162 1.00 -7.15 13.88
CA ALA A 162 0.40 -8.09 14.80
C ALA A 162 1.27 -8.23 16.08
N VAL A 163 2.13 -7.23 16.37
CA VAL A 163 3.08 -7.26 17.50
C VAL A 163 2.35 -7.39 18.83
N ASP A 164 1.18 -6.77 18.95
CA ASP A 164 0.35 -6.87 20.15
C ASP A 164 -0.70 -8.00 20.06
N GLY A 165 -0.85 -8.64 18.90
CA GLY A 165 -1.93 -9.57 18.63
C GLY A 165 -2.65 -9.27 17.32
N TYR A 166 -3.72 -10.01 17.03
CA TYR A 166 -4.59 -9.71 15.89
C TYR A 166 -6.08 -9.98 16.18
N THR A 167 -6.93 -9.28 15.44
CA THR A 167 -8.40 -9.40 15.50
C THR A 167 -8.98 -9.80 14.14
N LEU A 168 -8.98 -8.88 13.17
CA LEU A 168 -9.54 -9.09 11.84
C LEU A 168 -8.43 -9.39 10.81
N PRO A 169 -8.68 -10.25 9.80
CA PRO A 169 -7.79 -10.37 8.66
C PRO A 169 -7.74 -9.07 7.86
N TYR A 170 -6.58 -8.80 7.26
CA TYR A 170 -6.37 -7.57 6.50
C TYR A 170 -5.35 -7.74 5.38
N ASN A 171 -5.36 -6.83 4.41
CA ASN A 171 -4.39 -6.78 3.34
C ASN A 171 -4.01 -5.32 3.08
N ILE A 172 -2.72 -5.02 3.03
CA ILE A 172 -2.19 -3.68 2.75
C ILE A 172 -1.63 -3.67 1.34
N VAL A 173 -2.25 -2.87 0.47
CA VAL A 173 -1.79 -2.65 -0.89
C VAL A 173 -1.03 -1.34 -0.94
N VAL A 174 0.20 -1.40 -1.45
CA VAL A 174 1.01 -0.21 -1.71
C VAL A 174 0.80 0.22 -3.16
N LYS A 175 0.55 1.52 -3.37
CA LYS A 175 0.25 2.10 -4.67
C LYS A 175 1.08 3.36 -4.88
N LYS A 176 1.30 3.72 -6.15
CA LYS A 176 2.00 4.94 -6.57
C LYS A 176 3.33 5.14 -5.83
N ASP A 177 4.04 4.06 -5.51
CA ASP A 177 5.34 4.13 -4.85
C ASP A 177 6.45 4.53 -5.82
N GLU A 178 6.28 4.34 -7.13
CA GLU A 178 7.26 4.71 -8.16
C GLU A 178 8.65 4.06 -7.91
N SER A 179 8.69 2.82 -7.41
CA SER A 179 9.92 2.12 -7.00
C SER A 179 10.68 2.81 -5.86
N SER A 180 10.00 3.64 -5.06
CA SER A 180 10.59 4.29 -3.90
C SER A 180 10.65 3.40 -2.66
N CYS A 181 9.84 2.33 -2.62
CA CYS A 181 9.88 1.36 -1.53
C CYS A 181 11.16 0.53 -1.59
N LYS A 182 11.97 0.62 -0.54
CA LYS A 182 13.26 -0.06 -0.41
C LYS A 182 13.34 -0.82 0.90
N ASP A 183 14.00 -1.96 0.83
CA ASP A 183 14.40 -2.72 2.01
C ASP A 183 15.53 -1.95 2.72
N ILE A 184 15.41 -1.74 4.03
CA ILE A 184 16.39 -0.92 4.77
C ILE A 184 17.77 -1.60 4.80
N VAL A 185 17.81 -2.93 4.85
CA VAL A 185 19.04 -3.70 5.08
C VAL A 185 19.88 -3.74 3.81
N THR A 186 19.24 -4.06 2.70
CA THR A 186 19.88 -4.25 1.39
C THR A 186 19.89 -2.98 0.53
N GLY A 187 18.99 -2.03 0.83
CA GLY A 187 18.77 -0.83 0.02
C GLY A 187 18.09 -1.10 -1.33
N GLN A 188 17.72 -2.36 -1.62
CA GLN A 188 17.11 -2.76 -2.89
C GLN A 188 15.64 -2.36 -2.95
N VAL A 189 15.15 -2.09 -4.16
CA VAL A 189 13.74 -1.81 -4.40
C VAL A 189 12.92 -3.07 -4.14
N ILE A 190 11.84 -2.93 -3.35
CA ILE A 190 10.91 -4.02 -3.07
C ILE A 190 9.83 -4.01 -4.15
N THR A 191 9.71 -5.10 -4.91
CA THR A 191 8.75 -5.20 -6.02
C THR A 191 7.30 -5.39 -5.56
N ASN A 192 7.08 -5.94 -4.36
CA ASN A 192 5.76 -6.10 -3.76
C ASN A 192 5.80 -5.75 -2.26
N PRO A 193 5.84 -4.45 -1.92
CA PRO A 193 6.03 -4.01 -0.54
C PRO A 193 4.78 -4.21 0.34
N GLY A 194 3.60 -4.53 -0.22
CA GLY A 194 2.36 -4.72 0.55
C GLY A 194 2.42 -5.82 1.60
N VAL A 195 1.47 -5.88 2.53
CA VAL A 195 1.37 -6.94 3.55
C VAL A 195 0.10 -7.72 3.32
N ASN A 196 0.19 -9.04 3.12
CA ASN A 196 -0.99 -9.87 2.94
C ASN A 196 -1.25 -10.71 4.18
N CYS A 197 -2.30 -10.38 4.93
CA CYS A 197 -2.77 -11.10 6.10
C CYS A 197 -4.25 -11.50 5.96
N SER A 198 -4.68 -11.71 4.71
CA SER A 198 -6.06 -12.06 4.36
C SER A 198 -6.53 -13.40 4.92
N LYS A 199 -5.59 -14.28 5.26
CA LYS A 199 -5.83 -15.61 5.82
C LYS A 199 -5.69 -15.66 7.35
N LEU A 200 -5.46 -14.52 8.01
CA LEU A 200 -5.49 -14.47 9.47
C LEU A 200 -6.85 -14.95 9.97
N SER A 201 -6.82 -15.90 10.90
CA SER A 201 -7.99 -16.41 11.59
C SER A 201 -7.65 -16.68 13.05
N VAL A 202 -8.57 -16.30 13.93
CA VAL A 202 -8.48 -16.58 15.37
C VAL A 202 -8.55 -18.08 15.68
N ASP A 203 -8.99 -18.90 14.73
CA ASP A 203 -8.99 -20.37 14.84
C ASP A 203 -7.58 -20.96 14.84
N PHE A 204 -6.62 -20.27 14.23
CA PHE A 204 -5.21 -20.67 14.23
C PHE A 204 -4.41 -20.05 15.38
N CYS A 205 -5.06 -19.32 16.28
CA CYS A 205 -4.42 -18.78 17.46
C CYS A 205 -3.95 -19.93 18.39
N PRO A 206 -2.68 -19.95 18.82
CA PRO A 206 -2.17 -21.01 19.68
C PRO A 206 -2.94 -21.14 20.99
N ARG A 207 -3.24 -22.39 21.36
CA ARG A 207 -3.88 -22.74 22.64
C ARG A 207 -2.90 -23.32 23.67
N ASP A 208 -1.66 -23.52 23.25
CA ASP A 208 -0.63 -24.23 23.99
C ASP A 208 0.75 -23.56 23.77
N GLU A 209 0.80 -22.25 24.00
CA GLU A 209 2.03 -21.47 23.89
C GLU A 209 2.91 -21.64 25.13
N ASN A 210 4.21 -21.79 24.92
CA ASN A 210 5.17 -21.84 26.01
C ASN A 210 5.80 -20.45 26.22
N LEU A 211 5.38 -19.76 27.29
CA LEU A 211 5.84 -18.43 27.70
C LEU A 211 6.94 -18.46 28.77
N SER A 212 7.58 -19.61 28.99
CA SER A 212 8.62 -19.78 30.02
C SER A 212 9.99 -19.18 29.67
N THR A 213 10.15 -18.56 28.49
CA THR A 213 11.46 -18.10 27.97
C THR A 213 12.52 -19.21 28.03
N ASN A 214 12.38 -20.22 27.18
CA ASN A 214 13.27 -21.40 27.13
C ASN A 214 13.38 -22.16 28.47
N GLY A 215 12.27 -22.30 29.19
CA GLY A 215 12.22 -23.05 30.45
C GLY A 215 12.71 -22.30 31.68
N ARG A 216 13.16 -21.05 31.54
CA ARG A 216 13.73 -20.26 32.65
C ARG A 216 12.68 -19.85 33.68
N PHE A 217 11.45 -19.61 33.24
CA PHE A 217 10.35 -19.09 34.04
C PHE A 217 9.08 -19.94 33.88
N ASN A 218 9.16 -21.25 34.13
CA ASN A 218 8.01 -22.16 33.99
C ASN A 218 6.81 -21.76 34.86
N THR A 219 7.08 -21.16 36.02
CA THR A 219 6.03 -20.66 36.91
C THR A 219 6.34 -19.22 37.29
N ILE A 220 5.35 -18.34 37.14
CA ILE A 220 5.43 -16.92 37.50
C ILE A 220 4.27 -16.62 38.43
N ASN A 221 4.56 -16.13 39.63
CA ASN A 221 3.55 -15.86 40.66
C ASN A 221 2.59 -17.05 40.93
N GLY A 222 3.13 -18.27 40.91
CA GLY A 222 2.34 -19.51 41.10
C GLY A 222 1.51 -19.95 39.88
N ILE A 223 1.60 -19.24 38.75
CA ILE A 223 0.93 -19.57 37.49
C ILE A 223 1.90 -20.31 36.58
N ASP A 224 1.52 -21.50 36.11
CA ASP A 224 2.23 -22.22 35.06
C ASP A 224 2.05 -21.49 33.72
N VAL A 225 3.16 -21.15 33.07
CA VAL A 225 3.20 -20.44 31.79
C VAL A 225 3.77 -21.29 30.65
N THR A 226 3.87 -22.61 30.84
CA THR A 226 4.35 -23.55 29.80
C THR A 226 3.27 -23.97 28.81
N HIS A 227 1.98 -23.80 29.18
CA HIS A 227 0.81 -24.21 28.41
C HIS A 227 -0.25 -23.10 28.41
N VAL A 228 -0.02 -22.03 27.64
CA VAL A 228 -0.85 -20.82 27.65
C VAL A 228 -1.76 -20.74 26.43
N ASN A 229 -3.05 -20.50 26.68
CA ASN A 229 -4.00 -20.17 25.61
C ASN A 229 -3.92 -18.68 25.26
N LEU A 230 -3.55 -18.38 24.01
CA LEU A 230 -3.46 -17.01 23.50
C LEU A 230 -4.77 -16.47 22.92
N GLN A 231 -5.83 -17.28 22.87
CA GLN A 231 -7.13 -16.83 22.36
C GLN A 231 -7.78 -15.82 23.32
N TRP A 232 -8.17 -14.68 22.77
CA TRP A 232 -9.13 -13.78 23.42
C TRP A 232 -10.53 -14.22 23.03
N VAL A 233 -11.36 -14.52 24.04
CA VAL A 233 -12.72 -15.02 23.82
C VAL A 233 -13.75 -13.95 24.15
N ASP A 234 -14.84 -13.99 23.41
CA ASP A 234 -15.99 -13.17 23.69
C ASP A 234 -16.65 -13.56 25.01
N ARG A 235 -16.98 -12.58 25.85
CA ARG A 235 -17.55 -12.86 27.18
C ARG A 235 -18.93 -13.51 27.11
N VAL A 236 -19.71 -13.22 26.07
CA VAL A 236 -21.08 -13.71 25.93
C VAL A 236 -21.11 -15.08 25.28
N THR A 237 -20.46 -15.22 24.13
CA THR A 237 -20.51 -16.45 23.32
C THR A 237 -19.39 -17.43 23.62
N GLN A 238 -18.36 -17.02 24.37
CA GLN A 238 -17.14 -17.80 24.65
C GLN A 238 -16.38 -18.20 23.38
N ALA A 239 -16.69 -17.59 22.23
CA ALA A 239 -16.04 -17.84 20.96
C ALA A 239 -14.75 -17.01 20.87
N PRO A 240 -13.67 -17.53 20.25
CA PRO A 240 -12.47 -16.73 20.01
C PRO A 240 -12.79 -15.54 19.09
N ILE A 241 -12.35 -14.34 19.48
CA ILE A 241 -12.55 -13.09 18.73
C ILE A 241 -11.25 -12.30 18.53
N GLY A 242 -10.14 -12.75 19.13
CA GLY A 242 -8.81 -12.22 18.90
C GLY A 242 -7.73 -13.19 19.34
N CYS A 243 -6.48 -12.85 19.05
CA CYS A 243 -5.31 -13.61 19.46
C CYS A 243 -4.26 -12.68 20.06
N PHE A 244 -3.87 -12.92 21.31
CA PHE A 244 -2.76 -12.22 21.92
C PHE A 244 -1.44 -12.62 21.27
N SER A 245 -0.52 -11.67 21.12
CA SER A 245 0.90 -12.02 21.02
C SER A 245 1.42 -12.46 22.40
N PRO A 246 2.53 -13.23 22.45
CA PRO A 246 3.19 -13.58 23.70
C PRO A 246 3.47 -12.38 24.61
N CYS A 247 3.99 -11.28 24.06
CA CYS A 247 4.24 -10.07 24.83
C CYS A 247 2.95 -9.50 25.42
N ALA A 248 1.95 -9.24 24.57
CA ALA A 248 0.70 -8.65 25.01
C ALA A 248 -0.01 -9.53 26.04
N LYS A 249 0.03 -10.86 25.87
CA LYS A 249 -0.53 -11.79 26.84
C LYS A 249 0.10 -11.61 28.22
N MET A 250 1.41 -11.40 28.31
CA MET A 250 2.11 -11.29 29.59
C MET A 250 2.03 -9.89 30.21
N THR A 251 1.97 -8.83 29.39
CA THR A 251 2.19 -7.45 29.89
C THR A 251 0.97 -6.54 29.82
N THR A 252 -0.14 -6.97 29.20
CA THR A 252 -1.40 -6.22 29.26
C THR A 252 -2.25 -6.68 30.45
N ALA A 253 -3.01 -5.76 31.05
CA ALA A 253 -3.96 -6.04 32.14
C ALA A 253 -5.43 -6.01 31.66
N GLN A 254 -5.67 -5.53 30.44
CA GLN A 254 -6.99 -5.44 29.85
C GLN A 254 -7.59 -6.84 29.69
N GLY A 255 -8.89 -6.97 29.98
CA GLY A 255 -9.62 -8.23 29.86
C GLY A 255 -9.40 -9.23 30.99
N SER A 256 -8.54 -8.93 31.99
CA SER A 256 -8.33 -9.77 33.18
C SER A 256 -9.07 -9.29 34.42
N GLU A 257 -10.12 -8.47 34.26
CA GLU A 257 -10.86 -7.97 35.40
C GLU A 257 -11.42 -9.15 36.22
N ASN A 258 -11.33 -9.04 37.55
CA ASN A 258 -11.68 -10.11 38.50
C ASN A 258 -10.84 -11.40 38.37
N GLY A 259 -9.60 -11.31 37.87
CA GLY A 259 -8.68 -12.44 37.76
C GLY A 259 -8.97 -13.35 36.56
N ASN A 260 -9.69 -12.86 35.56
CA ASN A 260 -10.02 -13.63 34.37
C ASN A 260 -8.75 -13.95 33.54
N ARG A 261 -8.45 -15.24 33.38
CA ARG A 261 -7.29 -15.71 32.59
C ARG A 261 -7.50 -15.66 31.07
N ALA A 262 -8.70 -15.33 30.60
CA ALA A 262 -8.95 -15.12 29.18
C ALA A 262 -8.20 -13.88 28.67
N GLY A 263 -8.08 -12.82 29.48
CA GLY A 263 -7.45 -11.55 29.10
C GLY A 263 -5.93 -11.53 29.18
N GLY A 264 -5.37 -10.32 29.21
CA GLY A 264 -3.95 -10.12 29.50
C GLY A 264 -3.60 -10.59 30.91
N TRP A 265 -2.36 -10.95 31.16
CA TRP A 265 -1.94 -11.59 32.40
C TRP A 265 -1.06 -10.69 33.28
N SER A 266 -0.89 -9.41 32.95
CA SER A 266 0.02 -8.53 33.71
C SER A 266 -0.29 -8.56 35.21
N ASP A 267 -1.53 -8.30 35.61
CA ASP A 267 -1.93 -8.26 37.02
C ASP A 267 -1.77 -9.62 37.72
N ILE A 268 -2.18 -10.72 37.07
CA ILE A 268 -2.11 -12.05 37.68
C ILE A 268 -0.67 -12.58 37.78
N LEU A 269 0.24 -12.10 36.92
CA LEU A 269 1.66 -12.43 36.95
C LEU A 269 2.49 -11.47 37.82
N GLY A 270 1.84 -10.55 38.54
CA GLY A 270 2.51 -9.62 39.46
C GLY A 270 2.94 -8.31 38.83
N GLY A 271 2.19 -7.81 37.85
CA GLY A 271 2.43 -6.52 37.18
C GLY A 271 3.59 -6.55 36.19
N LEU A 272 3.71 -7.62 35.39
CA LEU A 272 4.79 -7.70 34.39
C LEU A 272 4.68 -6.56 33.37
N THR A 273 5.84 -6.00 33.03
CA THR A 273 6.01 -4.95 32.03
C THR A 273 6.92 -5.47 30.91
N PRO A 274 6.99 -4.81 29.74
CA PRO A 274 7.87 -5.24 28.66
C PRO A 274 9.34 -5.46 29.10
N PRO A 275 9.95 -4.62 29.97
CA PRO A 275 11.32 -4.86 30.46
C PRO A 275 11.47 -5.96 31.52
N SER A 276 10.39 -6.56 32.01
CA SER A 276 10.48 -7.63 33.01
C SER A 276 11.26 -8.82 32.44
N PRO A 277 12.20 -9.45 33.19
CA PRO A 277 13.02 -10.57 32.70
C PRO A 277 12.23 -11.73 32.09
N GLN A 278 11.01 -11.95 32.57
CA GLN A 278 10.08 -12.98 32.12
C GLN A 278 9.47 -12.70 30.74
N ALA A 279 9.30 -11.42 30.38
CA ALA A 279 8.60 -10.99 29.17
C ALA A 279 9.52 -10.34 28.13
N GLN A 280 10.68 -9.82 28.54
CA GLN A 280 11.56 -8.99 27.69
C GLN A 280 11.99 -9.66 26.38
N MET A 281 12.10 -10.99 26.33
CA MET A 281 12.49 -11.69 25.09
C MET A 281 11.33 -11.92 24.12
N TYR A 282 10.08 -11.74 24.57
CA TYR A 282 8.90 -11.69 23.71
C TYR A 282 8.55 -10.25 23.32
N CYS A 283 8.75 -9.31 24.24
CA CYS A 283 8.43 -7.89 24.04
C CYS A 283 9.53 -7.07 23.37
N CYS A 284 10.78 -7.51 23.53
CA CYS A 284 11.97 -6.89 22.96
C CYS A 284 12.10 -5.37 23.19
N PRO A 285 11.99 -4.89 24.44
CA PRO A 285 12.23 -3.48 24.72
C PRO A 285 13.71 -3.15 24.54
N THR A 286 13.99 -2.03 23.87
CA THR A 286 15.35 -1.46 23.75
C THR A 286 15.45 -0.21 24.61
N PRO A 287 16.30 -0.17 25.65
CA PRO A 287 16.99 -1.29 26.34
C PRO A 287 16.05 -2.17 27.19
N PRO A 288 16.47 -3.36 27.69
CA PRO A 288 17.82 -3.95 27.65
C PRO A 288 18.08 -4.96 26.52
N VAL A 289 17.08 -5.26 25.69
CA VAL A 289 17.21 -6.27 24.61
C VAL A 289 17.50 -5.55 23.30
N SER A 290 18.68 -5.73 22.73
CA SER A 290 19.00 -5.26 21.38
C SER A 290 18.14 -5.97 20.32
N SER A 291 17.97 -5.35 19.15
CA SER A 291 17.34 -5.97 17.98
C SER A 291 17.92 -7.35 17.66
N GLU A 292 19.24 -7.50 17.65
CA GLU A 292 19.91 -8.75 17.30
C GLU A 292 19.60 -9.86 18.32
N ALA A 293 19.65 -9.51 19.62
CA ALA A 293 19.31 -10.44 20.69
C ALA A 293 17.84 -10.87 20.66
N CYS A 294 16.92 -9.95 20.35
CA CYS A 294 15.50 -10.28 20.19
C CYS A 294 15.26 -11.25 19.02
N SER A 295 15.82 -10.94 17.85
CA SER A 295 15.67 -11.75 16.63
C SER A 295 16.38 -13.11 16.73
N ALA A 296 17.37 -13.25 17.63
CA ALA A 296 17.96 -14.53 18.00
C ALA A 296 17.21 -15.25 19.14
N GLY A 297 16.20 -14.61 19.73
CA GLY A 297 15.51 -15.04 20.94
C GLY A 297 14.30 -15.94 20.71
N VAL A 298 13.39 -15.94 21.69
CA VAL A 298 12.18 -16.78 21.67
C VAL A 298 11.03 -16.17 20.87
N ALA A 299 10.99 -14.85 20.68
CA ALA A 299 9.93 -14.17 19.94
C ALA A 299 9.68 -14.77 18.54
N PRO A 300 10.67 -14.81 17.62
CA PRO A 300 10.45 -15.34 16.26
C PRO A 300 10.12 -16.84 16.24
N ASN A 301 10.50 -17.58 17.28
CA ASN A 301 10.30 -19.02 17.40
C ASN A 301 9.05 -19.41 18.20
N SER A 302 8.27 -18.43 18.67
CA SER A 302 7.02 -18.69 19.39
C SER A 302 6.00 -19.41 18.51
N ALA A 303 5.12 -20.21 19.13
CA ALA A 303 4.06 -20.87 18.35
C ALA A 303 3.13 -19.84 17.70
N TYR A 304 2.99 -18.66 18.30
CA TYR A 304 2.32 -17.48 17.77
C TYR A 304 2.94 -16.99 16.45
N SER A 305 4.21 -16.59 16.46
CA SER A 305 4.90 -16.06 15.26
C SER A 305 4.92 -17.09 14.14
N ILE A 306 5.21 -18.35 14.47
CA ILE A 306 5.15 -19.46 13.50
C ILE A 306 3.74 -19.63 12.93
N SER A 307 2.70 -19.53 13.78
CA SER A 307 1.31 -19.63 13.30
C SER A 307 0.97 -18.49 12.34
N VAL A 308 1.28 -17.25 12.70
CA VAL A 308 0.98 -16.07 11.87
C VAL A 308 1.70 -16.15 10.51
N HIS A 309 3.02 -16.38 10.50
CA HIS A 309 3.77 -16.41 9.25
C HIS A 309 3.55 -17.67 8.43
N THR A 310 3.60 -18.85 9.05
CA THR A 310 3.64 -20.12 8.29
C THR A 310 2.25 -20.68 8.04
N LYS A 311 1.41 -20.77 9.09
CA LYS A 311 0.08 -21.38 8.97
C LYS A 311 -0.91 -20.41 8.32
N GLN A 312 -0.86 -19.15 8.73
CA GLN A 312 -1.78 -18.11 8.29
C GLN A 312 -1.21 -17.27 7.14
N GLN A 313 0.04 -17.50 6.72
CA GLN A 313 0.67 -16.85 5.57
C GLN A 313 0.54 -15.32 5.61
N CYS A 314 0.81 -14.75 6.78
CA CYS A 314 0.73 -13.32 7.04
C CYS A 314 2.13 -12.71 7.15
N ASP A 315 2.36 -11.64 6.39
CA ASP A 315 3.65 -10.93 6.33
C ASP A 315 3.76 -9.79 7.37
N ALA A 316 2.84 -9.73 8.34
CA ALA A 316 2.84 -8.68 9.36
C ALA A 316 3.90 -8.94 10.44
N TYR A 317 4.30 -7.88 11.15
CA TYR A 317 5.22 -8.01 12.27
C TYR A 317 4.53 -8.72 13.42
N THR A 318 5.13 -9.78 13.95
CA THR A 318 4.61 -10.57 15.09
C THR A 318 5.32 -10.25 16.40
N TYR A 319 6.44 -9.53 16.33
CA TYR A 319 7.19 -8.97 17.46
C TYR A 319 7.95 -7.70 17.03
N ALA A 320 8.56 -6.97 17.97
CA ALA A 320 9.08 -5.61 17.73
C ALA A 320 10.19 -5.49 16.65
N TYR A 321 10.94 -6.57 16.39
CA TYR A 321 12.05 -6.61 15.42
C TYR A 321 11.84 -7.72 14.39
N ASP A 322 10.59 -7.94 14.03
CA ASP A 322 10.20 -8.92 13.03
C ASP A 322 10.45 -8.38 11.62
N ASP A 323 11.54 -8.83 11.01
CA ASP A 323 11.91 -8.43 9.66
C ASP A 323 11.35 -9.39 8.58
N ALA A 324 10.27 -10.14 8.84
CA ALA A 324 9.73 -11.14 7.92
C ALA A 324 9.52 -10.64 6.47
N LYS A 325 9.18 -9.36 6.28
CA LYS A 325 9.11 -8.70 4.96
C LYS A 325 10.14 -7.57 4.76
N GLY A 326 11.08 -7.44 5.68
CA GLY A 326 12.02 -6.32 5.77
C GLY A 326 11.35 -5.04 6.30
N LEU A 327 12.14 -4.18 6.94
CA LEU A 327 11.76 -2.80 7.21
C LEU A 327 11.65 -2.03 5.89
N ALA A 328 10.43 -1.93 5.37
CA ALA A 328 10.15 -1.19 4.16
C ALA A 328 10.10 0.32 4.46
N ARG A 329 10.95 1.09 3.79
CA ARG A 329 10.83 2.55 3.69
C ARG A 329 10.40 2.92 2.29
N CYS A 330 9.40 3.78 2.14
CA CYS A 330 8.90 4.24 0.86
C CYS A 330 9.02 5.76 0.75
N GLY A 331 8.88 6.33 -0.44
CA GLY A 331 8.82 7.79 -0.62
C GLY A 331 7.52 8.38 -0.08
N ALA A 332 7.54 9.65 0.31
CA ALA A 332 6.40 10.36 0.90
C ALA A 332 5.13 10.41 0.02
N GLN A 333 5.27 10.27 -1.30
CA GLN A 333 4.16 10.21 -2.26
C GLN A 333 3.39 8.87 -2.25
N THR A 334 3.96 7.84 -1.62
CA THR A 334 3.41 6.49 -1.61
C THR A 334 2.01 6.47 -0.98
N GLN A 335 1.11 5.74 -1.62
CA GLN A 335 -0.26 5.55 -1.16
C GLN A 335 -0.43 4.13 -0.60
N PHE A 336 -1.22 4.01 0.46
CA PHE A 336 -1.56 2.74 1.09
C PHE A 336 -3.07 2.53 1.07
N GLU A 337 -3.51 1.31 0.77
CA GLU A 337 -4.87 0.86 1.00
C GLU A 337 -4.87 -0.34 1.95
N VAL A 338 -5.47 -0.16 3.13
CA VAL A 338 -5.69 -1.23 4.10
C VAL A 338 -7.08 -1.80 3.88
N VAL A 339 -7.19 -3.05 3.50
CA VAL A 339 -8.46 -3.75 3.25
C VAL A 339 -8.71 -4.71 4.41
N PHE A 340 -9.74 -4.47 5.23
CA PHE A 340 -10.17 -5.38 6.30
C PHE A 340 -11.17 -6.40 5.79
N CYS A 341 -11.04 -7.63 6.32
CA CYS A 341 -11.73 -8.83 5.84
C CYS A 341 -11.68 -8.96 4.32
N PRO A 342 -10.48 -8.89 3.70
CA PRO A 342 -10.37 -9.01 2.27
C PRO A 342 -11.04 -10.32 1.85
N ASN A 343 -12.00 -10.23 0.93
CA ASN A 343 -12.64 -11.42 0.40
C ASN A 343 -11.53 -12.38 -0.03
N SER A 344 -11.62 -13.65 0.38
CA SER A 344 -10.57 -14.67 0.19
C SER A 344 -10.20 -14.92 -1.28
N ASN A 345 -10.95 -14.32 -2.20
CA ASN A 345 -10.51 -13.94 -3.52
C ASN A 345 -10.67 -12.42 -3.66
N PRO A 346 -9.65 -11.57 -3.43
CA PRO A 346 -9.65 -10.33 -4.18
C PRO A 346 -9.67 -10.82 -5.62
N THR A 347 -10.75 -10.57 -6.35
CA THR A 347 -10.74 -10.74 -7.80
C THR A 347 -9.71 -9.74 -8.29
N VAL A 348 -8.43 -10.15 -8.26
CA VAL A 348 -7.35 -9.42 -8.89
C VAL A 348 -7.89 -9.20 -10.28
N PRO A 349 -8.09 -7.92 -10.69
CA PRO A 349 -8.69 -7.65 -11.98
C PRO A 349 -7.93 -8.47 -13.00
N SER A 350 -8.66 -9.33 -13.70
CA SER A 350 -8.07 -10.30 -14.58
C SER A 350 -8.90 -10.39 -15.83
N VAL A 351 -8.21 -10.71 -16.91
CA VAL A 351 -8.79 -10.77 -18.24
C VAL A 351 -8.12 -11.91 -18.99
N SER A 352 -8.93 -12.79 -19.57
CA SER A 352 -8.44 -13.82 -20.48
C SER A 352 -8.06 -13.16 -21.80
N MET A 353 -6.81 -13.31 -22.21
CA MET A 353 -6.27 -12.77 -23.46
C MET A 353 -5.71 -13.90 -24.32
N THR A 354 -5.95 -13.87 -25.63
CA THR A 354 -5.32 -14.78 -26.59
C THR A 354 -3.93 -14.25 -26.98
N MET A 355 -2.90 -15.08 -26.83
CA MET A 355 -1.51 -14.71 -27.16
C MET A 355 -1.18 -15.05 -28.62
N PHE A 356 -0.79 -14.06 -29.42
CA PHE A 356 -0.30 -14.25 -30.79
C PHE A 356 1.22 -14.12 -30.81
N ILE A 357 1.91 -15.26 -30.97
CA ILE A 357 3.36 -15.41 -30.85
C ILE A 357 3.93 -15.89 -32.19
N PRO A 358 4.78 -15.11 -32.88
CA PRO A 358 5.44 -15.52 -34.11
C PRO A 358 6.31 -16.78 -33.92
N THR A 359 6.48 -17.56 -35.00
CA THR A 359 7.39 -18.70 -35.02
C THR A 359 8.81 -18.27 -34.62
N GLY A 360 9.46 -19.04 -33.75
CA GLY A 360 10.80 -18.75 -33.24
C GLY A 360 10.86 -17.84 -32.01
N VAL A 361 9.72 -17.30 -31.56
CA VAL A 361 9.62 -16.51 -30.32
C VAL A 361 9.09 -17.41 -29.19
N SER A 362 9.75 -17.39 -28.05
CA SER A 362 9.30 -18.08 -26.82
C SER A 362 8.99 -17.07 -25.74
N LEU A 363 7.71 -16.93 -25.37
CA LEU A 363 7.25 -16.05 -24.30
C LEU A 363 6.80 -16.85 -23.08
N GLN A 364 6.93 -16.21 -21.91
CA GLN A 364 6.36 -16.68 -20.66
C GLN A 364 5.40 -15.64 -20.10
N VAL A 365 4.35 -16.11 -19.41
CA VAL A 365 3.47 -15.29 -18.57
C VAL A 365 3.57 -15.83 -17.16
N ASP A 366 3.98 -15.00 -16.21
CA ASP A 366 4.21 -15.37 -14.81
C ASP A 366 5.11 -16.61 -14.67
N GLY A 367 6.18 -16.66 -15.48
CA GLY A 367 7.15 -17.76 -15.53
C GLY A 367 6.69 -19.03 -16.25
N LYS A 368 5.47 -19.06 -16.82
CA LYS A 368 4.94 -20.21 -17.57
C LYS A 368 5.04 -19.96 -19.06
N LEU A 369 5.66 -20.89 -19.79
CA LEU A 369 5.72 -20.84 -21.26
C LEU A 369 4.31 -20.79 -21.87
N VAL A 370 4.17 -19.95 -22.89
CA VAL A 370 2.91 -19.76 -23.60
C VAL A 370 3.08 -20.08 -25.08
N SER A 371 2.14 -20.84 -25.62
CA SER A 371 2.09 -21.21 -27.04
C SER A 371 1.33 -20.18 -27.87
N ASN A 372 1.60 -20.11 -29.17
CA ASN A 372 0.81 -19.29 -30.08
C ASN A 372 -0.68 -19.71 -30.07
N ASN A 373 -1.57 -18.73 -30.09
CA ASN A 373 -3.03 -18.86 -29.94
C ASN A 373 -3.51 -19.40 -28.58
N GLN A 374 -2.65 -19.49 -27.57
CA GLN A 374 -3.08 -19.90 -26.24
C GLN A 374 -3.84 -18.76 -25.56
N VAL A 375 -5.00 -19.07 -24.97
CA VAL A 375 -5.71 -18.17 -24.06
C VAL A 375 -5.03 -18.23 -22.69
N VAL A 376 -4.62 -17.08 -22.18
CA VAL A 376 -3.98 -16.94 -20.86
C VAL A 376 -4.77 -15.97 -20.00
N LEU A 377 -4.85 -16.27 -18.70
CA LEU A 377 -5.43 -15.35 -17.73
C LEU A 377 -4.36 -14.33 -17.32
N ILE A 378 -4.55 -13.09 -17.75
CA ILE A 378 -3.70 -11.97 -17.34
C ILE A 378 -4.31 -11.36 -16.08
N LYS A 379 -3.53 -11.29 -15.01
CA LYS A 379 -3.92 -10.63 -13.76
C LYS A 379 -3.26 -9.25 -13.70
N ASN A 380 -3.84 -8.33 -12.94
CA ASN A 380 -3.14 -7.11 -12.59
C ASN A 380 -1.80 -7.45 -11.91
N GLY A 381 -0.69 -6.95 -12.47
CA GLY A 381 0.68 -7.26 -12.05
C GLY A 381 1.31 -8.47 -12.74
N SER A 382 0.62 -9.17 -13.65
CA SER A 382 1.23 -10.28 -14.41
C SER A 382 2.45 -9.81 -15.20
N THR A 383 3.48 -10.66 -15.29
CA THR A 383 4.71 -10.38 -16.03
C THR A 383 4.76 -11.22 -17.30
N ILE A 384 4.95 -10.57 -18.46
CA ILE A 384 5.23 -11.23 -19.74
C ILE A 384 6.73 -11.11 -20.02
N SER A 385 7.44 -12.19 -20.35
CA SER A 385 8.88 -12.15 -20.60
C SER A 385 9.33 -13.03 -21.77
N LEU A 386 10.47 -12.71 -22.38
CA LEU A 386 11.10 -13.54 -23.41
C LEU A 386 11.98 -14.62 -22.76
N THR A 387 11.84 -15.87 -23.21
CA THR A 387 12.68 -16.97 -22.73
C THR A 387 14.09 -16.83 -23.30
N GLY A 388 15.10 -16.90 -22.44
CA GLY A 388 16.50 -16.83 -22.85
C GLY A 388 17.05 -15.41 -23.03
N THR A 389 16.24 -14.37 -22.80
CA THR A 389 16.67 -12.97 -22.87
C THR A 389 16.56 -12.34 -21.48
N PRO A 390 17.64 -12.33 -20.69
CA PRO A 390 17.64 -11.72 -19.35
C PRO A 390 17.15 -10.28 -19.44
N ASN A 391 16.33 -9.87 -18.48
CA ASN A 391 15.77 -8.52 -18.35
C ASN A 391 14.75 -8.09 -19.41
N SER A 392 14.35 -8.96 -20.36
CA SER A 392 13.29 -8.60 -21.31
C SER A 392 11.90 -8.99 -20.79
N PHE A 393 11.19 -8.02 -20.21
CA PHE A 393 9.89 -8.25 -19.57
C PHE A 393 8.91 -7.08 -19.76
N CYS A 394 7.63 -7.36 -19.54
CA CYS A 394 6.54 -6.40 -19.48
C CYS A 394 5.64 -6.75 -18.30
N ASN A 395 5.61 -5.88 -17.30
CA ASN A 395 4.58 -5.91 -16.26
C ASN A 395 3.27 -5.40 -16.84
N VAL A 396 2.18 -6.08 -16.58
CA VAL A 396 0.87 -5.79 -17.15
C VAL A 396 -0.05 -5.25 -16.07
N ASN A 397 -0.71 -4.13 -16.34
CA ASN A 397 -1.80 -3.61 -15.53
C ASN A 397 -3.13 -4.15 -16.06
N VAL A 398 -4.05 -4.54 -15.17
CA VAL A 398 -5.44 -4.85 -15.53
C VAL A 398 -6.37 -4.00 -14.66
N ASN A 399 -7.24 -3.23 -15.31
CA ASN A 399 -8.20 -2.38 -14.60
C ASN A 399 -9.49 -3.12 -14.25
N THR A 400 -10.37 -2.46 -13.48
CA THR A 400 -11.65 -3.02 -13.04
C THR A 400 -12.64 -3.29 -14.19
N GLN A 401 -12.43 -2.69 -15.36
CA GLN A 401 -13.17 -2.96 -16.59
C GLN A 401 -12.58 -4.15 -17.40
N GLN A 402 -11.66 -4.92 -16.79
CA GLN A 402 -10.99 -6.06 -17.43
C GLN A 402 -10.26 -5.66 -18.72
N GLN A 403 -9.61 -4.50 -18.71
CA GLN A 403 -8.73 -4.05 -19.78
C GLN A 403 -7.27 -4.18 -19.33
N ALA A 404 -6.45 -4.83 -20.15
CA ALA A 404 -5.02 -4.98 -19.93
C ALA A 404 -4.21 -3.92 -20.69
N SER A 405 -3.12 -3.47 -20.09
CA SER A 405 -2.12 -2.61 -20.73
C SER A 405 -0.71 -2.88 -20.19
N GLY A 406 0.32 -2.61 -21.00
CA GLY A 406 1.70 -2.64 -20.52
C GLY A 406 1.93 -1.52 -19.50
N ALA A 407 2.48 -1.87 -18.34
CA ALA A 407 2.77 -0.96 -17.24
C ALA A 407 4.24 -0.53 -17.22
N SER A 408 5.17 -1.50 -17.28
CA SER A 408 6.61 -1.22 -17.25
C SER A 408 7.44 -2.38 -17.83
N GLY A 409 8.64 -2.06 -18.32
CA GLY A 409 9.55 -3.03 -18.95
C GLY A 409 9.73 -2.80 -20.45
N ASP A 410 10.90 -3.18 -20.96
CA ASP A 410 11.32 -2.99 -22.36
C ASP A 410 10.40 -3.74 -23.35
N LEU A 411 9.94 -4.92 -22.96
CA LEU A 411 9.07 -5.77 -23.77
C LEU A 411 7.67 -5.16 -23.97
N CYS A 412 7.22 -4.26 -23.09
CA CYS A 412 5.88 -3.66 -23.21
C CYS A 412 5.72 -2.90 -24.54
N SER A 413 6.78 -2.27 -25.03
CA SER A 413 6.79 -1.60 -26.33
C SER A 413 6.70 -2.55 -27.53
N LYS A 414 7.00 -3.83 -27.32
CA LYS A 414 6.95 -4.91 -28.32
C LYS A 414 5.68 -5.75 -28.21
N LEU A 415 4.71 -5.35 -27.40
CA LEU A 415 3.42 -6.01 -27.22
C LEU A 415 2.28 -5.07 -27.61
N ALA A 416 1.35 -5.55 -28.43
CA ALA A 416 0.09 -4.86 -28.69
C ALA A 416 -1.04 -5.50 -27.90
N PHE A 417 -1.69 -4.71 -27.04
CA PHE A 417 -2.86 -5.13 -26.26
C PHE A 417 -4.14 -4.70 -26.98
N ASP A 418 -4.92 -5.66 -27.48
CA ASP A 418 -6.25 -5.44 -28.05
C ASP A 418 -7.32 -5.87 -27.04
N ASN A 419 -7.86 -4.88 -26.33
CA ASN A 419 -8.87 -5.11 -25.28
C ASN A 419 -10.26 -5.42 -25.81
N THR A 420 -10.53 -5.15 -27.09
CA THR A 420 -11.80 -5.46 -27.76
C THR A 420 -11.79 -6.89 -28.26
N ALA A 421 -10.73 -7.29 -28.97
CA ALA A 421 -10.54 -8.67 -29.43
C ALA A 421 -10.04 -9.63 -28.34
N LYS A 422 -9.74 -9.11 -27.14
CA LYS A 422 -9.15 -9.84 -26.02
C LYS A 422 -7.90 -10.62 -26.44
N SER A 423 -6.93 -9.90 -27.01
CA SER A 423 -5.68 -10.50 -27.47
C SER A 423 -4.45 -9.65 -27.17
N ILE A 424 -3.32 -10.32 -27.05
CA ILE A 424 -2.00 -9.70 -26.96
C ILE A 424 -1.14 -10.27 -28.08
N ARG A 425 -0.56 -9.39 -28.90
CA ARG A 425 0.29 -9.78 -30.02
C ARG A 425 1.73 -9.35 -29.76
N TYR A 426 2.65 -10.31 -29.83
CA TYR A 426 4.07 -9.98 -29.89
C TYR A 426 4.38 -9.39 -31.26
N LEU A 427 4.91 -8.18 -31.24
CA LEU A 427 5.20 -7.42 -32.43
C LEU A 427 6.59 -7.76 -33.00
N GLY A 428 7.47 -8.36 -32.21
CA GLY A 428 8.89 -8.49 -32.55
C GLY A 428 9.68 -7.25 -32.21
N ASP A 429 10.97 -7.30 -32.50
CA ASP A 429 11.71 -6.10 -32.90
C ASP A 429 11.15 -5.67 -34.25
N LYS A 430 9.98 -5.05 -34.24
CA LYS A 430 9.46 -4.47 -35.49
C LYS A 430 10.53 -3.53 -36.03
N PRO A 431 10.71 -3.47 -37.36
CA PRO A 431 11.44 -2.36 -37.96
C PRO A 431 10.78 -1.09 -37.45
N SER A 432 11.48 -0.41 -36.55
CA SER A 432 11.08 0.89 -36.07
C SER A 432 11.56 1.88 -37.12
N THR A 433 10.66 2.75 -37.54
CA THR A 433 11.05 3.83 -38.44
C THR A 433 11.55 4.98 -37.57
N SER A 434 12.76 5.43 -37.86
CA SER A 434 13.39 6.53 -37.18
C SER A 434 12.81 7.85 -37.69
N TYR A 435 12.26 8.67 -36.81
CA TYR A 435 11.80 10.02 -37.13
C TYR A 435 12.59 11.05 -36.34
N ILE A 436 12.90 12.18 -36.96
CA ILE A 436 13.45 13.34 -36.26
C ILE A 436 12.28 14.23 -35.83
N LEU A 437 12.29 14.72 -34.59
CA LEU A 437 11.26 15.62 -34.09
C LEU A 437 11.62 17.09 -34.35
N GLY A 438 10.78 17.77 -35.12
CA GLY A 438 10.78 19.22 -35.30
C GLY A 438 10.02 19.91 -34.18
N ILE A 439 10.67 20.11 -33.03
CA ILE A 439 10.07 20.69 -31.81
C ILE A 439 10.34 22.21 -31.74
N PRO A 440 9.31 23.07 -31.72
CA PRO A 440 9.47 24.52 -31.57
C PRO A 440 10.08 24.93 -30.22
N ARG A 441 10.74 26.10 -30.18
CA ARG A 441 11.41 26.62 -28.97
C ARG A 441 10.44 26.71 -27.78
N GLY A 442 10.87 26.17 -26.64
CA GLY A 442 10.09 26.16 -25.39
C GLY A 442 9.06 25.04 -25.26
N MET A 443 8.94 24.14 -26.25
CA MET A 443 8.04 22.98 -26.20
C MET A 443 8.78 21.69 -25.84
N SER A 444 8.02 20.67 -25.48
CA SER A 444 8.50 19.28 -25.34
C SER A 444 7.49 18.29 -25.93
N VAL A 445 8.00 17.13 -26.31
CA VAL A 445 7.21 16.01 -26.82
C VAL A 445 7.50 14.78 -25.96
N THR A 446 6.46 14.14 -25.45
CA THR A 446 6.55 12.85 -24.76
C THR A 446 6.10 11.75 -25.71
N ILE A 447 6.98 10.78 -25.95
CA ILE A 447 6.67 9.61 -26.77
C ILE A 447 7.41 8.40 -26.22
N ASN A 448 6.76 7.23 -26.18
CA ASN A 448 7.32 6.01 -25.57
C ASN A 448 7.92 6.27 -24.16
N ASN A 449 7.23 7.08 -23.35
CA ASN A 449 7.67 7.55 -22.02
C ASN A 449 8.98 8.35 -21.99
N GLN A 450 9.49 8.81 -23.13
CA GLN A 450 10.64 9.70 -23.22
C GLN A 450 10.20 11.14 -23.48
N VAL A 451 10.65 12.07 -22.64
CA VAL A 451 10.41 13.51 -22.83
C VAL A 451 11.56 14.11 -23.61
N ILE A 452 11.27 14.64 -24.80
CA ILE A 452 12.24 15.25 -25.71
C ILE A 452 11.93 16.75 -25.80
N ARG A 453 12.90 17.58 -25.45
CA ARG A 453 12.76 19.04 -25.43
C ARG A 453 13.27 19.66 -26.71
N TRP A 454 12.84 20.89 -26.99
CA TRP A 454 13.29 21.67 -28.14
C TRP A 454 14.82 21.86 -28.21
N ASP A 455 15.52 21.81 -27.08
CA ASP A 455 16.97 21.94 -26.93
C ASP A 455 17.69 20.59 -26.76
N SER A 456 16.97 19.46 -26.86
CA SER A 456 17.58 18.14 -26.77
C SER A 456 18.56 17.90 -27.92
N PRO A 457 19.79 17.42 -27.65
CA PRO A 457 20.79 17.17 -28.68
C PRO A 457 20.41 16.02 -29.61
N ASN A 458 19.66 15.04 -29.09
CA ASN A 458 19.05 13.98 -29.88
C ASN A 458 17.52 14.16 -29.87
N LYS A 459 16.95 14.35 -31.06
CA LYS A 459 15.49 14.45 -31.29
C LYS A 459 14.95 13.28 -32.10
N THR A 460 15.74 12.22 -32.22
CA THR A 460 15.38 11.04 -32.99
C THR A 460 14.53 10.12 -32.13
N VAL A 461 13.41 9.67 -32.68
CA VAL A 461 12.50 8.73 -32.05
C VAL A 461 12.26 7.54 -32.95
N GLN A 462 12.06 6.39 -32.32
CA GLN A 462 11.70 5.16 -33.00
C GLN A 462 10.19 4.95 -32.84
N LEU A 463 9.47 4.96 -33.96
CA LEU A 463 8.05 4.59 -33.97
C LEU A 463 7.94 3.11 -34.34
N ALA A 464 7.30 2.33 -33.47
CA ALA A 464 6.94 0.96 -33.78
C ALA A 464 5.67 0.93 -34.63
N GLN A 465 5.47 -0.14 -35.42
CA GLN A 465 4.21 -0.29 -36.18
C GLN A 465 3.02 -0.44 -35.23
N GLY A 466 1.94 0.25 -35.52
CA GLY A 466 0.74 0.33 -34.67
C GLY A 466 0.46 1.76 -34.26
N VAL A 467 -0.36 1.94 -33.23
CA VAL A 467 -0.73 3.26 -32.70
C VAL A 467 0.25 3.67 -31.62
N THR A 468 0.82 4.86 -31.72
CA THR A 468 1.62 5.51 -30.69
C THR A 468 0.98 6.85 -30.35
N THR A 469 0.70 7.10 -29.07
CA THR A 469 0.23 8.41 -28.63
C THR A 469 1.42 9.34 -28.39
N ILE A 470 1.41 10.48 -29.08
CA ILE A 470 2.39 11.56 -28.88
C ILE A 470 1.74 12.61 -27.98
N GLU A 471 2.34 12.90 -26.83
CA GLU A 471 1.94 14.04 -26.01
C GLU A 471 2.81 15.24 -26.35
N ILE A 472 2.19 16.37 -26.70
CA ILE A 472 2.89 17.58 -27.08
C ILE A 472 2.58 18.63 -26.03
N THR A 473 3.61 19.10 -25.32
CA THR A 473 3.50 20.15 -24.31
C THR A 473 3.92 21.48 -24.92
N GLY A 474 2.94 22.37 -25.09
CA GLY A 474 3.13 23.74 -25.58
C GLY A 474 3.88 24.63 -24.59
N THR A 475 4.28 25.81 -25.06
CA THR A 475 4.99 26.81 -24.22
C THR A 475 4.13 27.31 -23.05
N THR A 476 2.82 27.28 -23.23
CA THR A 476 1.79 27.62 -22.24
C THR A 476 1.45 26.46 -21.30
N LYS A 477 2.18 25.34 -21.38
CA LYS A 477 1.91 24.06 -20.68
C LYS A 477 0.60 23.37 -21.08
N ILE A 478 -0.04 23.81 -22.16
CA ILE A 478 -1.17 23.07 -22.76
C ILE A 478 -0.62 21.75 -23.32
N ILE A 479 -1.30 20.63 -23.02
CA ILE A 479 -0.93 19.30 -23.51
C ILE A 479 -1.94 18.85 -24.57
N ARG A 480 -1.44 18.48 -25.76
CA ARG A 480 -2.24 17.80 -26.80
C ARG A 480 -1.81 16.35 -26.90
N ARG A 481 -2.76 15.43 -27.08
CA ARG A 481 -2.51 13.99 -27.23
C ARG A 481 -2.91 13.54 -28.63
N CYS A 482 -1.93 13.36 -29.51
CA CYS A 482 -2.19 12.92 -30.87
C CYS A 482 -1.83 11.45 -31.06
N PRO A 483 -2.80 10.54 -31.31
CA PRO A 483 -2.50 9.18 -31.70
C PRO A 483 -2.02 9.14 -33.16
N VAL A 484 -0.77 8.71 -33.37
CA VAL A 484 -0.21 8.42 -34.70
C VAL A 484 -0.24 6.92 -34.94
N THR A 485 -0.42 6.49 -36.20
CA THR A 485 -0.41 5.09 -36.60
C THR A 485 0.66 4.86 -37.65
N LEU A 486 1.65 4.01 -37.36
CA LEU A 486 2.64 3.55 -38.33
C LEU A 486 2.21 2.20 -38.92
N LYS A 487 2.06 2.12 -40.24
CA LYS A 487 1.74 0.90 -41.00
C LYS A 487 2.64 0.79 -42.24
N GLY A 488 3.60 -0.14 -42.23
CA GLY A 488 4.75 -0.12 -43.11
C GLY A 488 5.58 1.15 -42.89
N GLU A 489 5.85 1.88 -43.95
CA GLU A 489 6.51 3.20 -43.91
C GLU A 489 5.50 4.36 -43.79
N SER A 490 4.21 4.06 -43.84
CA SER A 490 3.15 5.06 -43.82
C SER A 490 2.80 5.45 -42.40
N LEU A 491 2.94 6.74 -42.08
CA LEU A 491 2.51 7.33 -40.82
C LEU A 491 1.24 8.14 -41.05
N THR A 492 0.18 7.80 -40.33
CA THR A 492 -1.12 8.48 -40.40
C THR A 492 -1.59 8.93 -39.02
N TRP A 493 -2.52 9.88 -38.95
CA TRP A 493 -3.14 10.35 -37.71
C TRP A 493 -4.55 10.88 -38.00
N PRO A 494 -5.46 10.87 -37.01
CA PRO A 494 -6.82 11.33 -37.22
C PRO A 494 -6.90 12.85 -37.34
N ALA A 495 -7.89 13.35 -38.09
CA ALA A 495 -8.18 14.76 -38.25
C ALA A 495 -8.92 15.35 -37.03
N ILE A 496 -8.30 15.26 -35.85
CA ILE A 496 -8.81 15.83 -34.59
C ILE A 496 -8.02 17.07 -34.19
N LYS A 497 -8.63 17.93 -33.36
CA LYS A 497 -8.01 19.17 -32.87
C LYS A 497 -6.62 18.96 -32.25
N ASP A 498 -6.43 17.87 -31.53
CA ASP A 498 -5.17 17.54 -30.85
C ASP A 498 -4.04 17.15 -31.82
N CYS A 499 -4.39 16.67 -33.02
CA CYS A 499 -3.47 16.33 -34.10
C CYS A 499 -3.33 17.45 -35.15
N GLN A 500 -4.09 18.54 -35.04
CA GLN A 500 -4.12 19.58 -36.04
C GLN A 500 -2.76 20.25 -36.17
N GLY A 501 -2.22 20.28 -37.40
CA GLY A 501 -0.94 20.87 -37.75
C GLY A 501 0.27 19.96 -37.57
N LEU A 502 0.08 18.71 -37.12
CA LEU A 502 1.12 17.67 -37.22
C LEU A 502 1.44 17.44 -38.70
N VAL A 503 2.73 17.49 -39.06
CA VAL A 503 3.19 17.26 -40.44
C VAL A 503 4.35 16.27 -40.42
N ASN A 504 4.30 15.26 -41.28
CA ASN A 504 5.43 14.38 -41.58
C ASN A 504 6.02 14.77 -42.93
N SER A 505 7.27 15.23 -42.96
CA SER A 505 7.98 15.58 -44.19
C SER A 505 9.39 15.02 -44.15
N GLY A 506 9.72 14.08 -45.05
CA GLY A 506 11.06 13.51 -45.18
C GLY A 506 11.58 12.79 -43.92
N GLY A 507 10.70 12.14 -43.14
CA GLY A 507 11.09 11.49 -41.88
C GLY A 507 11.22 12.47 -40.69
N VAL A 508 10.79 13.72 -40.86
CA VAL A 508 10.72 14.71 -39.77
C VAL A 508 9.27 14.94 -39.38
N LEU A 509 8.97 14.78 -38.09
CA LEU A 509 7.66 15.09 -37.50
C LEU A 509 7.67 16.49 -36.92
N TYR A 510 6.96 17.40 -37.56
CA TYR A 510 6.82 18.78 -37.13
C TYR A 510 5.56 18.96 -36.32
N PHE A 511 5.70 19.68 -35.21
CA PHE A 511 4.59 20.06 -34.35
C PHE A 511 4.32 21.56 -34.51
N PRO A 512 3.06 21.97 -34.66
CA PRO A 512 2.73 23.39 -34.72
C PRO A 512 2.99 24.02 -33.35
N ALA A 513 3.43 25.27 -33.33
CA ALA A 513 3.54 26.03 -32.09
C ALA A 513 2.13 26.33 -31.54
N PHE A 514 1.94 26.18 -30.23
CA PHE A 514 0.71 26.55 -29.52
C PHE A 514 0.94 26.84 -28.03
#